data_AF-A0A6G3LPX4-F1
#
_entry.id   AF-A0A6G3LPX4-F1
#
_cell.length_a   1.000
_cell.length_b   1.000
_cell.length_c   1.000
_cell.angle_alpha   90.00
_cell.angle_beta   90.00
_cell.angle_gamma   90.00
#
_symmetry.space_group_name_H-M   'P 1'
#
loop_
_entity.id
_entity.type
_entity.pdbx_description
1 polymer ?
#
loop_
_entity_poly.entity_id
_entity_poly.type
_entity_poly.pdbx_seq_one_letter_code
_entity_poly.pdbx_strand_id
1 'polypeptide(L)'
;MSQKTSTKIDEKLILDWGTRIALAASGERVRGSQLENFIASLESVGGREALLATAAFALRQGVRLNAKSTGRVVANALLDLYSKGGTKDDARKMLGIAKWVYEASEYFKAGKVDYNTITLEDYLRQATRGGR
;
A
#
# COMPACT_ATOMS: atom_id res chain seq x y z
N MET A 1 -21.96 -24.76 -15.67
CA MET A 1 -21.51 -23.69 -14.75
C MET A 1 -20.01 -23.83 -14.57
N SER A 2 -19.23 -22.96 -15.21
CA SER A 2 -17.77 -23.03 -15.14
C SER A 2 -17.32 -22.40 -13.82
N GLN A 3 -16.71 -23.19 -12.94
CA GLN A 3 -16.09 -22.69 -11.71
C GLN A 3 -14.95 -21.75 -12.13
N LYS A 4 -15.11 -20.44 -11.91
CA LYS A 4 -14.01 -19.49 -12.01
C LYS A 4 -12.99 -19.87 -10.95
N THR A 5 -11.88 -20.45 -11.37
CA THR A 5 -10.67 -20.56 -10.55
C THR A 5 -10.32 -19.17 -10.03
N SER A 6 -10.57 -18.93 -8.73
CA SER A 6 -10.03 -17.78 -8.04
C SER A 6 -8.51 -17.95 -8.03
N THR A 7 -7.82 -17.27 -8.93
CA THR A 7 -6.36 -17.15 -8.86
C THR A 7 -6.06 -16.37 -7.59
N LYS A 8 -5.70 -17.08 -6.52
CA LYS A 8 -5.35 -16.49 -5.24
C LYS A 8 -4.18 -15.54 -5.46
N ILE A 9 -4.34 -14.26 -5.12
CA ILE A 9 -3.25 -13.29 -5.15
C ILE A 9 -2.13 -13.80 -4.24
N ASP A 10 -0.90 -13.71 -4.72
CA ASP A 10 0.28 -14.02 -3.92
C ASP A 10 0.33 -13.09 -2.71
N GLU A 11 0.32 -13.68 -1.52
CA GLU A 11 0.34 -12.94 -0.26
C GLU A 11 1.62 -12.11 -0.10
N LYS A 12 2.74 -12.58 -0.66
CA LYS A 12 3.98 -11.83 -0.66
C LYS A 12 3.85 -10.51 -1.42
N LEU A 13 3.11 -10.49 -2.52
CA LEU A 13 2.83 -9.29 -3.29
C LEU A 13 2.09 -8.24 -2.46
N ILE A 14 1.09 -8.66 -1.68
CA ILE A 14 0.31 -7.80 -0.77
C ILE A 14 1.23 -7.18 0.28
N LEU A 15 2.10 -7.99 0.89
CA LEU A 15 3.04 -7.55 1.93
C LEU A 15 4.07 -6.56 1.38
N ASP A 16 4.64 -6.84 0.21
CA ASP A 16 5.65 -6.00 -0.43
C ASP A 16 5.04 -4.65 -0.87
N TRP A 17 3.85 -4.67 -1.50
CA TRP A 17 3.16 -3.41 -1.84
C TRP A 17 2.78 -2.59 -0.61
N GLY A 18 2.28 -3.22 0.45
CA GLY A 18 1.98 -2.54 1.71
C GLY A 18 3.22 -1.83 2.26
N THR A 19 4.36 -2.50 2.25
CA THR A 19 5.66 -1.94 2.68
C THR A 19 6.08 -0.74 1.84
N ARG A 20 5.95 -0.82 0.51
CA ARG A 20 6.31 0.27 -0.40
C ARG A 20 5.43 1.51 -0.20
N ILE A 21 4.12 1.31 -0.02
CA ILE A 21 3.19 2.40 0.29
C ILE A 21 3.58 3.09 1.60
N ALA A 22 3.85 2.31 2.65
CA ALA A 22 4.22 2.83 3.96
C ALA A 22 5.47 3.71 3.90
N LEU A 23 6.52 3.22 3.23
CA LEU A 23 7.80 3.92 3.17
C LEU A 23 7.75 5.14 2.26
N ALA A 24 6.95 5.12 1.19
CA ALA A 24 6.66 6.30 0.39
C ALA A 24 5.94 7.38 1.21
N ALA A 25 4.90 7.00 1.96
CA ALA A 25 4.15 7.90 2.84
C ALA A 25 5.04 8.49 3.95
N SER A 26 5.89 7.65 4.56
CA SER A 26 6.85 8.05 5.59
C SER A 26 7.89 9.04 5.02
N GLY A 27 8.45 8.74 3.84
CA GLY A 27 9.43 9.59 3.15
C GLY A 27 8.87 10.96 2.75
N GLU A 28 7.60 11.04 2.35
CA GLU A 28 6.92 12.30 2.02
C GLU A 28 6.22 12.94 3.24
N ARG A 29 6.40 12.39 4.45
CA ARG A 29 5.80 12.89 5.72
C ARG A 29 4.28 13.06 5.64
N VAL A 30 3.62 12.17 4.91
CA VAL A 30 2.16 12.10 4.85
C VAL A 30 1.65 11.78 6.25
N ARG A 31 0.56 12.43 6.70
CA ARG A 31 -0.05 12.14 8.01
C ARG A 31 -0.61 10.72 8.04
N GLY A 32 -0.46 10.01 9.16
CA GLY A 32 -0.99 8.64 9.34
C GLY A 32 -2.48 8.50 9.00
N SER A 33 -3.30 9.51 9.32
CA SER A 33 -4.73 9.58 8.97
C SER A 33 -5.01 9.43 7.47
N GLN A 34 -4.04 9.71 6.61
CA GLN A 34 -4.21 9.59 5.18
C GLN A 34 -4.20 8.13 4.69
N LEU A 35 -3.51 7.23 5.39
CA LEU A 35 -3.62 5.79 5.13
C LEU A 35 -5.02 5.29 5.49
N GLU A 36 -5.60 5.80 6.57
CA GLU A 36 -6.99 5.51 6.96
C GLU A 36 -7.99 6.03 5.93
N ASN A 37 -7.74 7.21 5.36
CA ASN A 37 -8.56 7.74 4.28
C ASN A 37 -8.52 6.88 3.01
N PHE A 38 -7.40 6.20 2.70
CA PHE A 38 -7.35 5.24 1.59
C PHE A 38 -8.21 4.01 1.88
N ILE A 39 -8.18 3.49 3.11
CA ILE A 39 -9.05 2.38 3.52
C ILE A 39 -10.52 2.80 3.47
N ALA A 40 -10.86 3.99 4.00
CA ALA A 40 -12.22 4.51 3.94
C ALA A 40 -12.72 4.71 2.49
N SER A 41 -11.86 5.20 1.60
CA SER A 41 -12.15 5.30 0.17
C SER A 41 -12.42 3.92 -0.44
N LEU A 42 -11.62 2.92 -0.10
CA LEU A 42 -11.83 1.54 -0.54
C LEU A 42 -13.17 1.00 -0.04
N GLU A 43 -13.53 1.29 1.21
CA GLU A 43 -14.79 0.86 1.79
C GLU A 43 -16.02 1.49 1.13
N SER A 44 -15.90 2.72 0.65
CA SER A 44 -17.00 3.48 0.05
C SER A 44 -17.53 2.91 -1.28
N VAL A 45 -16.78 2.03 -1.93
CA VAL A 45 -17.13 1.42 -3.23
C VAL A 45 -17.21 -0.10 -3.10
N GLY A 46 -18.19 -0.71 -3.77
CA GLY A 46 -18.37 -2.16 -3.80
C GLY A 46 -17.48 -2.84 -4.86
N GLY A 47 -17.32 -4.16 -4.72
CA GLY A 47 -16.66 -4.98 -5.75
C GLY A 47 -15.17 -4.68 -5.92
N ARG A 48 -14.62 -5.15 -7.04
CA ARG A 48 -13.20 -4.98 -7.39
C ARG A 48 -12.92 -3.59 -7.96
N GLU A 49 -13.97 -2.88 -8.39
CA GLU A 49 -13.95 -1.49 -8.84
C GLU A 49 -13.50 -0.53 -7.73
N ALA A 50 -13.66 -0.93 -6.46
CA ALA A 50 -13.14 -0.20 -5.31
C ALA A 50 -11.62 0.08 -5.39
N LEU A 51 -10.85 -0.83 -6.01
CA LEU A 51 -9.41 -0.64 -6.21
C LEU A 51 -9.14 0.54 -7.16
N LEU A 52 -9.90 0.63 -8.26
CA LEU A 52 -9.75 1.70 -9.26
C LEU A 52 -10.19 3.05 -8.69
N ALA A 53 -11.32 3.07 -7.97
CA ALA A 53 -11.81 4.29 -7.31
C ALA A 53 -10.79 4.81 -6.28
N THR A 54 -10.21 3.90 -5.48
CA THR A 54 -9.20 4.25 -4.48
C THR A 54 -7.88 4.67 -5.13
N ALA A 55 -7.48 4.08 -6.26
CA ALA A 55 -6.31 4.51 -7.01
C ALA A 55 -6.46 5.95 -7.53
N ALA A 56 -7.62 6.30 -8.08
CA ALA A 56 -7.93 7.66 -8.52
C ALA A 56 -7.93 8.65 -7.33
N PHE A 57 -8.53 8.25 -6.20
CA PHE A 57 -8.49 9.05 -4.98
C PHE A 57 -7.05 9.28 -4.50
N ALA A 58 -6.20 8.24 -4.50
CA ALA A 58 -4.81 8.35 -4.08
C ALA A 58 -4.01 9.34 -4.94
N LEU A 59 -4.17 9.31 -6.27
CA LEU A 59 -3.54 10.28 -7.17
C LEU A 59 -3.98 11.71 -6.85
N ARG A 60 -5.29 11.95 -6.67
CA ARG A 60 -5.82 13.26 -6.29
C ARG A 60 -5.22 13.75 -4.97
N GLN A 61 -5.13 12.88 -3.97
CA GLN A 61 -4.58 13.23 -2.66
C GLN A 61 -3.07 13.50 -2.74
N GLY A 62 -2.34 12.75 -3.56
CA GLY A 62 -0.92 13.00 -3.80
C GLY A 62 -0.66 14.39 -4.39
N VAL A 63 -1.50 14.85 -5.31
CA VAL A 63 -1.42 16.25 -5.81
C VAL A 63 -1.79 17.25 -4.72
N ARG A 64 -2.94 17.05 -4.06
CA ARG A 64 -3.48 17.99 -3.05
C ARG A 64 -2.57 18.19 -1.84
N LEU A 65 -1.86 17.15 -1.43
CA LEU A 65 -1.02 17.14 -0.23
C LEU A 65 0.47 17.29 -0.55
N ASN A 66 0.83 17.54 -1.81
CA ASN A 66 2.22 17.54 -2.29
C ASN A 66 2.99 16.23 -1.95
N ALA A 67 2.28 15.10 -2.03
CA ALA A 67 2.77 13.74 -1.77
C ALA A 67 2.61 12.87 -3.04
N LYS A 68 3.17 13.35 -4.15
CA LYS A 68 2.95 12.78 -5.49
C LYS A 68 3.51 11.35 -5.58
N SER A 69 4.62 11.05 -4.89
CA SER A 69 5.19 9.70 -4.87
C SER A 69 4.25 8.72 -4.20
N THR A 70 3.75 9.06 -3.00
CA THR A 70 2.80 8.24 -2.25
C THR A 70 1.55 7.97 -3.07
N GLY A 71 0.95 9.02 -3.66
CA GLY A 71 -0.23 8.86 -4.52
C GLY A 71 0.01 7.91 -5.69
N ARG A 72 1.18 8.00 -6.35
CA ARG A 72 1.56 7.11 -7.46
C ARG A 72 1.80 5.67 -7.00
N VAL A 73 2.51 5.46 -5.88
CA VAL A 73 2.81 4.12 -5.36
C VAL A 73 1.51 3.40 -4.97
N VAL A 74 0.59 4.09 -4.27
CA VAL A 74 -0.73 3.52 -3.92
C VAL A 74 -1.53 3.17 -5.19
N ALA A 75 -1.57 4.08 -6.17
CA ALA A 75 -2.30 3.83 -7.42
C ALA A 75 -1.71 2.65 -8.20
N ASN A 76 -0.38 2.57 -8.32
CA ASN A 76 0.30 1.46 -8.98
C ASN A 76 0.03 0.12 -8.29
N ALA A 77 0.08 0.08 -6.96
CA ALA A 77 -0.20 -1.13 -6.19
C ALA A 77 -1.65 -1.62 -6.38
N LEU A 78 -2.63 -0.70 -6.34
CA LEU A 78 -4.04 -1.01 -6.56
C LEU A 78 -4.31 -1.43 -8.02
N LEU A 79 -3.65 -0.81 -9.00
CA LEU A 79 -3.74 -1.22 -10.40
C LEU A 79 -3.09 -2.58 -10.65
N ASP A 80 -1.96 -2.89 -10.00
CA ASP A 80 -1.30 -4.19 -10.10
C ASP A 80 -2.20 -5.29 -9.50
N LEU A 81 -2.71 -5.09 -8.28
CA LEU A 81 -3.70 -5.99 -7.67
C LEU A 81 -4.91 -6.15 -8.58
N TYR A 82 -5.47 -5.05 -9.08
CA TYR A 82 -6.59 -5.12 -10.01
C TYR A 82 -6.20 -5.97 -11.21
N SER A 83 -5.11 -5.67 -11.93
CA SER A 83 -4.71 -6.41 -13.15
C SER A 83 -4.56 -7.92 -12.95
N LYS A 84 -4.12 -8.33 -11.75
CA LYS A 84 -3.91 -9.74 -11.36
C LYS A 84 -5.15 -10.45 -10.83
N GLY A 85 -6.31 -9.80 -10.85
CA GLY A 85 -7.55 -10.40 -10.38
C GLY A 85 -7.86 -10.17 -8.89
N GLY A 86 -7.11 -9.30 -8.23
CA GLY A 86 -7.23 -9.02 -6.80
C GLY A 86 -8.56 -8.41 -6.42
N THR A 87 -8.97 -8.70 -5.19
CA THR A 87 -10.27 -8.33 -4.63
C THR A 87 -10.16 -7.11 -3.73
N LYS A 88 -11.32 -6.57 -3.32
CA LYS A 88 -11.40 -5.53 -2.29
C LYS A 88 -10.73 -5.98 -0.98
N ASP A 89 -10.85 -7.26 -0.62
CA ASP A 89 -10.25 -7.79 0.61
C ASP A 89 -8.71 -7.84 0.52
N ASP A 90 -8.16 -8.19 -0.64
CA ASP A 90 -6.70 -8.14 -0.88
C ASP A 90 -6.17 -6.71 -0.75
N ALA A 91 -6.88 -5.74 -1.33
CA ALA A 91 -6.52 -4.32 -1.24
C ALA A 91 -6.66 -3.79 0.20
N ARG A 92 -7.70 -4.20 0.93
CA ARG A 92 -7.88 -3.84 2.35
C ARG A 92 -6.72 -4.37 3.18
N LYS A 93 -6.33 -5.63 2.97
CA LYS A 93 -5.18 -6.25 3.65
C LYS A 93 -3.88 -5.50 3.33
N MET A 94 -3.63 -5.19 2.06
CA MET A 94 -2.47 -4.42 1.61
C MET A 94 -2.37 -3.05 2.30
N LEU A 95 -3.47 -2.29 2.33
CA LEU A 95 -3.51 -0.97 2.98
C LEU A 95 -3.38 -1.07 4.51
N GLY A 96 -3.89 -2.13 5.12
CA GLY A 96 -3.68 -2.43 6.53
C GLY A 96 -2.20 -2.69 6.87
N ILE A 97 -1.52 -3.49 6.05
CA ILE A 97 -0.06 -3.69 6.16
C ILE A 97 0.69 -2.38 5.99
N ALA A 98 0.30 -1.55 5.02
CA ALA A 98 0.90 -0.24 4.82
C ALA A 98 0.78 0.64 6.07
N LYS A 99 -0.37 0.62 6.76
CA LYS A 99 -0.55 1.35 8.01
C LYS A 99 0.41 0.85 9.10
N TRP A 100 0.47 -0.47 9.34
CA TRP A 100 1.35 -1.04 10.37
C TRP A 100 2.83 -0.75 10.11
N VAL A 101 3.28 -0.90 8.86
CA VAL A 101 4.68 -0.60 8.50
C VAL A 101 4.96 0.90 8.61
N TYR A 102 4.00 1.76 8.26
CA TYR A 102 4.16 3.21 8.39
C TYR A 102 4.35 3.58 9.86
N GLU A 103 3.49 3.09 10.75
CA GLU A 103 3.58 3.31 12.21
C GLU A 103 4.90 2.76 12.79
N ALA A 104 5.31 1.56 12.38
CA ALA A 104 6.60 1.01 12.77
C ALA A 104 7.78 1.88 12.27
N SER A 105 7.68 2.46 11.07
CA SER A 105 8.72 3.32 10.49
C SER A 105 8.91 4.65 11.22
N GLU A 106 7.97 5.06 12.07
CA GLU A 106 8.14 6.22 12.94
C GLU A 106 9.23 5.97 13.98
N TYR A 107 9.33 4.74 14.48
CA TYR A 107 10.30 4.29 15.49
C TYR A 107 11.53 3.63 14.88
N PHE A 108 11.34 2.81 13.83
CA PHE A 108 12.39 2.03 13.20
C PHE A 108 12.62 2.51 11.78
N LYS A 109 13.56 3.44 11.61
CA LYS A 109 13.86 4.05 10.31
C LYS A 109 14.50 3.02 9.38
N ALA A 110 13.88 2.83 8.22
CA ALA A 110 14.55 2.20 7.09
C ALA A 110 15.68 3.13 6.60
N GLY A 111 16.74 2.55 6.03
CA GLY A 111 17.83 3.30 5.42
C GLY A 111 17.39 4.00 4.12
N LYS A 112 18.30 4.18 3.16
CA LYS A 112 17.90 4.62 1.82
C LYS A 112 17.07 3.52 1.15
N VAL A 113 15.81 3.82 0.83
CA VAL A 113 14.87 2.84 0.27
C VAL A 113 14.61 3.14 -1.21
N ASP A 114 14.68 2.11 -2.05
CA ASP A 114 14.08 2.11 -3.38
C ASP A 114 12.67 1.49 -3.30
N TYR A 115 11.65 2.32 -3.52
CA TYR A 115 10.25 1.91 -3.42
C TYR A 115 9.83 0.92 -4.50
N ASN A 116 10.62 0.71 -5.55
CA ASN A 116 10.29 -0.25 -6.61
C ASN A 116 10.65 -1.70 -6.25
N THR A 117 11.62 -1.88 -5.36
CA THR A 117 12.27 -3.16 -5.11
C THR A 117 12.14 -3.63 -3.67
N ILE A 118 12.00 -2.72 -2.70
CA ILE A 118 11.94 -3.10 -1.29
C ILE A 118 10.79 -4.09 -1.01
N THR A 119 11.11 -5.09 -0.19
CA THR A 119 10.18 -6.09 0.33
C THR A 119 9.91 -5.86 1.83
N LEU A 120 8.86 -6.50 2.36
CA LEU A 120 8.64 -6.48 3.81
C LEU A 120 9.83 -7.09 4.58
N GLU A 121 10.40 -8.16 4.04
CA GLU A 121 11.55 -8.84 4.66
C GLU A 121 12.77 -7.91 4.76
N ASP A 122 13.07 -7.15 3.70
CA ASP A 122 14.16 -6.18 3.70
C ASP A 122 13.94 -5.09 4.76
N TYR A 123 12.70 -4.58 4.87
CA TYR A 123 12.33 -3.60 5.89
C TYR A 123 12.55 -4.16 7.30
N LEU A 124 12.06 -5.35 7.59
CA LEU A 124 12.20 -5.98 8.91
C LEU A 124 13.67 -6.25 9.27
N ARG A 125 14.49 -6.70 8.31
CA ARG A 125 15.93 -6.88 8.50
C ARG A 125 16.65 -5.57 8.81
N GLN A 126 16.22 -4.45 8.24
CA GLN A 126 16.76 -3.13 8.57
C GLN A 126 16.28 -2.64 9.94
N ALA A 127 14.98 -2.74 10.21
CA ALA A 127 14.36 -2.28 11.46
C ALA A 127 14.95 -2.97 12.70
N THR A 128 15.17 -4.28 12.62
CA THR A 128 15.77 -5.08 13.71
C THR A 128 17.26 -4.81 13.95
N ARG A 129 17.98 -4.30 12.95
CA ARG A 129 19.40 -3.94 13.07
C ARG A 129 19.62 -2.48 13.51
N GLY A 130 18.62 -1.63 13.28
CA GLY A 130 18.70 -0.17 13.46
C GLY A 130 17.81 0.41 14.55
N GLY A 131 17.21 -0.42 15.41
CA GLY A 131 16.47 0.05 16.58
C GLY A 131 17.41 0.81 17.53
N ARG A 132 17.22 2.12 17.62
CA ARG A 132 17.81 2.95 18.68
C ARG A 132 17.04 2.81 19.96
#